data_AF-A0A8S0WXV9-F1
#
_entry.id   AF-A0A8S0WXV9-F1
#
_cell.length_a   1.000
_cell.length_b   1.000
_cell.length_c   1.000
_cell.angle_alpha   90.00
_cell.angle_beta   90.00
_cell.angle_gamma   90.00
#
_symmetry.space_group_name_H-M   'P 1'
#
loop_
_entity.id
_entity.type
_entity.pdbx_description
1 polymer ?
#
loop_
_entity_poly.entity_id
_entity_poly.type
_entity_poly.pdbx_seq_one_letter_code
_entity_poly.pdbx_strand_id
1 'polypeptide(L)'
;MDYDRKSTVSSFYGGRKSSIDALNQDSAQPGAAHRGRDDGSSFFSPERPSMDPLNSQRGASAGYNRGSFFHPGREEPLKGGRDEEKDVGGETEAWDVYADFNNAGPRYSSAYGLGQTQSGYTQLPPTPSLPKDESLDQEGKVEMITVPAMGPEWAKDEMRQMTKAGKRERKQESRKEFWKSWSRGERGLCGRYFTRKVLVFFLFGLCAVIGIILAFTIPRVPAFAFNAGTPLVAATGDWSTAVPTIFSRAPANFSFPAFASLQADTNANYIPVRFKHMKASVYDLDTNRLVGIGDIGAFTLPAKEFPKLQLPLNFTYIISNDSDTTWNNWYNACKNKGLYADGKRTPVKFRLVLDMSILGLPSSHSTSAQISDADCPIELPMNSV
;
A
#
# COMPACT_ATOMS: atom_id res chain seq x y z
N MET A 1 -68.66 -20.48 26.74
CA MET A 1 -68.92 -19.38 25.82
C MET A 1 -67.59 -18.90 25.29
N ASP A 2 -67.37 -19.24 24.03
CA ASP A 2 -66.73 -18.46 22.98
C ASP A 2 -65.23 -18.09 23.05
N TYR A 3 -64.55 -18.74 22.12
CA TYR A 3 -63.31 -18.40 21.41
C TYR A 3 -63.12 -16.89 21.14
N ASP A 4 -61.86 -16.45 21.10
CA ASP A 4 -61.37 -15.88 19.84
C ASP A 4 -59.85 -16.01 19.63
N ARG A 5 -59.51 -16.58 18.47
CA ARG A 5 -58.19 -16.59 17.83
C ARG A 5 -58.19 -15.46 16.79
N LYS A 6 -57.09 -14.72 16.66
CA LYS A 6 -56.55 -14.11 15.41
C LYS A 6 -55.33 -13.26 15.78
N SER A 7 -54.10 -13.60 15.41
CA SER A 7 -53.47 -13.46 14.07
C SER A 7 -53.45 -12.03 13.53
N THR A 8 -52.30 -11.37 13.59
CA THR A 8 -51.90 -10.36 12.60
C THR A 8 -50.38 -10.40 12.41
N VAL A 9 -49.99 -11.05 11.31
CA VAL A 9 -48.73 -10.84 10.61
C VAL A 9 -48.92 -9.66 9.65
N SER A 10 -47.81 -8.94 9.40
CA SER A 10 -47.47 -8.13 8.22
C SER A 10 -47.54 -6.60 8.31
N SER A 11 -46.36 -6.01 8.14
CA SER A 11 -46.00 -4.84 7.30
C SER A 11 -44.68 -4.27 7.88
N PHE A 12 -43.47 -4.61 7.42
CA PHE A 12 -42.92 -4.50 6.07
C PHE A 12 -43.37 -3.25 5.33
N TYR A 13 -43.18 -2.07 5.95
CA TYR A 13 -42.74 -0.81 5.33
C TYR A 13 -42.36 0.16 6.47
N GLY A 14 -41.13 0.05 6.98
CA GLY A 14 -40.56 0.98 7.96
C GLY A 14 -40.08 2.26 7.27
N GLY A 15 -41.00 3.17 6.97
CA GLY A 15 -40.69 4.55 6.60
C GLY A 15 -40.33 5.37 7.85
N ARG A 16 -39.13 5.95 7.87
CA ARG A 16 -38.68 6.86 8.95
C ARG A 16 -39.58 8.11 8.97
N LYS A 17 -40.29 8.35 10.07
CA LYS A 17 -40.84 9.67 10.41
C LYS A 17 -39.97 10.27 11.52
N SER A 18 -39.32 11.40 11.22
CA SER A 18 -38.69 12.27 12.20
C SER A 18 -39.76 13.12 12.88
N SER A 19 -40.03 12.85 14.14
CA SER A 19 -40.81 13.72 15.02
C SER A 19 -39.87 14.75 15.65
N ILE A 20 -39.85 15.97 15.10
CA ILE A 20 -39.35 17.15 15.80
C ILE A 20 -40.56 17.84 16.42
N ASP A 21 -40.58 17.83 17.74
CA ASP A 21 -41.55 18.44 18.62
C ASP A 21 -41.22 19.94 18.74
N ALA A 22 -42.11 20.79 18.24
CA ALA A 22 -41.90 22.23 18.04
C ALA A 22 -42.92 23.06 18.82
N LEU A 23 -43.11 22.75 20.10
CA LEU A 23 -44.02 23.48 20.98
C LEU A 23 -43.49 23.52 22.42
N ASN A 24 -42.38 24.24 22.63
CA ASN A 24 -42.06 24.85 23.92
C ASN A 24 -40.85 25.76 23.78
N GLN A 25 -41.08 27.07 23.69
CA GLN A 25 -40.49 28.09 24.55
C GLN A 25 -40.93 29.49 24.10
N ASP A 26 -41.99 29.99 24.72
CA ASP A 26 -42.32 31.41 24.80
C ASP A 26 -41.73 31.99 26.10
N SER A 27 -41.17 33.20 26.02
CA SER A 27 -41.17 34.33 26.98
C SER A 27 -39.86 35.14 26.84
N ALA A 28 -39.76 36.18 26.00
CA ALA A 28 -40.26 37.55 26.13
C ALA A 28 -39.26 38.54 26.78
N GLN A 29 -38.72 39.49 25.99
CA GLN A 29 -38.75 40.94 26.28
C GLN A 29 -38.33 41.80 25.06
N PRO A 30 -38.78 43.07 24.96
CA PRO A 30 -38.89 43.81 23.70
C PRO A 30 -37.79 44.86 23.50
N GLY A 31 -37.41 45.11 22.25
CA GLY A 31 -36.65 46.32 21.92
C GLY A 31 -36.03 46.35 20.53
N ALA A 32 -36.57 47.24 19.70
CA ALA A 32 -35.94 47.85 18.52
C ALA A 32 -35.77 47.00 17.25
N ALA A 33 -36.46 47.47 16.20
CA ALA A 33 -36.40 47.06 14.83
C ALA A 33 -34.97 47.06 14.25
N HIS A 34 -34.58 45.98 13.58
CA HIS A 34 -33.86 46.06 12.32
C HIS A 34 -34.04 44.77 11.50
N ARG A 35 -34.23 44.97 10.20
CA ARG A 35 -34.57 43.96 9.20
C ARG A 35 -33.51 42.86 9.11
N GLY A 36 -33.95 41.62 9.20
CA GLY A 36 -33.13 40.45 8.94
C GLY A 36 -32.91 40.23 7.43
N ARG A 37 -31.70 39.76 7.11
CA ARG A 37 -31.45 38.84 6.00
C ARG A 37 -30.08 38.20 6.19
N ASP A 38 -30.09 36.97 6.71
CA ASP A 38 -28.90 36.13 6.76
C ASP A 38 -28.77 35.41 5.41
N ASP A 39 -27.77 35.81 4.64
CA ASP A 39 -27.37 35.18 3.38
C ASP A 39 -26.57 33.90 3.69
N GLY A 40 -27.30 32.80 3.86
CA GLY A 40 -26.75 31.46 3.97
C GLY A 40 -27.45 30.49 3.00
N SER A 41 -27.06 30.51 1.72
CA SER A 41 -27.06 29.35 0.80
C SER A 41 -26.97 29.79 -0.67
N SER A 42 -25.74 29.83 -1.18
CA SER A 42 -25.45 29.95 -2.61
C SER A 42 -25.64 28.59 -3.29
N PHE A 43 -26.87 28.17 -3.57
CA PHE A 43 -27.11 26.96 -4.38
C PHE A 43 -28.43 26.98 -5.16
N PHE A 44 -28.90 28.11 -5.68
CA PHE A 44 -29.94 28.11 -6.72
C PHE A 44 -29.81 29.33 -7.64
N SER A 45 -29.43 29.10 -8.91
CA SER A 45 -29.57 30.06 -10.01
C SER A 45 -30.87 29.77 -10.76
N PRO A 46 -31.86 30.68 -10.83
CA PRO A 46 -33.15 30.44 -11.47
C PRO A 46 -33.24 30.98 -12.91
N GLU A 47 -32.15 30.90 -13.69
CA GLU A 47 -32.11 31.34 -15.09
C GLU A 47 -31.56 30.21 -15.97
N ARG A 48 -32.40 29.19 -16.22
CA ARG A 48 -32.25 28.34 -17.40
C ARG A 48 -33.61 28.16 -18.08
N PRO A 49 -33.76 28.62 -19.34
CA PRO A 49 -34.99 28.44 -20.09
C PRO A 49 -35.25 26.97 -20.41
N SER A 50 -36.52 26.63 -20.35
CA SER A 50 -37.13 25.35 -20.66
C SER A 50 -36.74 24.82 -22.05
N MET A 51 -36.30 23.57 -22.14
CA MET A 51 -36.46 22.80 -23.37
C MET A 51 -36.96 21.39 -23.07
N ASP A 52 -38.16 21.17 -23.58
CA ASP A 52 -39.01 19.99 -23.55
C ASP A 52 -38.50 18.90 -24.51
N PRO A 53 -38.25 17.65 -24.08
CA PRO A 53 -37.85 16.57 -24.98
C PRO A 53 -38.89 15.45 -25.01
N LEU A 54 -40.11 15.73 -25.46
CA LEU A 54 -41.10 14.69 -25.78
C LEU A 54 -41.81 14.94 -27.12
N ASN A 55 -41.07 15.16 -28.21
CA ASN A 55 -41.58 14.81 -29.55
C ASN A 55 -40.48 14.87 -30.63
N SER A 56 -39.99 13.72 -31.10
CA SER A 56 -39.72 13.44 -32.53
C SER A 56 -38.91 12.16 -32.68
N GLN A 57 -39.58 11.11 -33.17
CA GLN A 57 -38.99 9.96 -33.83
C GLN A 57 -38.33 10.39 -35.15
N ARG A 58 -37.06 10.01 -35.35
CA ARG A 58 -36.54 9.23 -36.50
C ARG A 58 -35.03 9.48 -36.69
N GLY A 59 -34.27 8.40 -36.54
CA GLY A 59 -33.06 8.10 -37.32
C GLY A 59 -31.87 9.05 -37.18
N ALA A 60 -30.92 8.68 -36.31
CA ALA A 60 -29.50 8.96 -36.58
C ALA A 60 -28.61 7.95 -35.84
N SER A 61 -27.87 7.20 -36.65
CA SER A 61 -26.75 6.33 -36.33
C SER A 61 -25.78 6.91 -35.30
N ALA A 62 -25.34 6.09 -34.36
CA ALA A 62 -24.20 6.37 -33.50
C ALA A 62 -22.94 6.60 -34.35
N GLY A 63 -22.51 7.86 -34.42
CA GLY A 63 -21.30 8.29 -35.11
C GLY A 63 -20.05 7.80 -34.39
N TYR A 64 -19.48 6.72 -34.90
CA TYR A 64 -18.05 6.43 -34.74
C TYR A 64 -17.27 7.35 -35.68
N ASN A 65 -16.57 8.35 -35.14
CA ASN A 65 -15.65 9.19 -35.88
C ASN A 65 -14.43 8.37 -36.33
N ARG A 66 -14.31 8.14 -37.65
CA ARG A 66 -13.29 7.28 -38.28
C ARG A 66 -11.92 7.98 -38.46
N GLY A 67 -11.62 9.03 -37.70
CA GLY A 67 -10.45 9.89 -37.93
C GLY A 67 -9.63 10.29 -36.70
N SER A 68 -9.93 9.78 -35.51
CA SER A 68 -9.27 10.25 -34.27
C SER A 68 -8.55 9.17 -33.47
N PHE A 69 -7.78 8.31 -34.15
CA PHE A 69 -6.83 7.40 -33.49
C PHE A 69 -5.44 7.52 -34.14
N PHE A 70 -4.74 8.60 -33.80
CA PHE A 70 -3.28 8.61 -33.79
C PHE A 70 -2.84 8.88 -32.35
N HIS A 71 -2.54 7.82 -31.62
CA HIS A 71 -1.84 7.90 -30.35
C HIS A 71 -0.36 7.59 -30.63
N PRO A 72 0.56 8.57 -30.54
CA PRO A 72 1.97 8.29 -30.63
C PRO A 72 2.42 7.63 -29.32
N GLY A 73 3.05 6.47 -29.44
CA GLY A 73 4.03 5.92 -28.49
C GLY A 73 3.62 5.83 -27.03
N ARG A 74 2.92 4.75 -26.67
CA ARG A 74 3.09 4.14 -25.35
C ARG A 74 3.26 2.63 -25.54
N GLU A 75 4.52 2.18 -25.45
CA GLU A 75 4.85 0.76 -25.40
C GLU A 75 4.34 0.20 -24.06
N GLU A 76 3.18 -0.44 -24.10
CA GLU A 76 2.79 -1.38 -23.05
C GLU A 76 3.46 -2.73 -23.34
N PRO A 77 3.98 -3.42 -22.31
CA PRO A 77 4.68 -4.68 -22.52
C PRO A 77 3.71 -5.70 -23.11
N LEU A 78 4.11 -6.30 -24.24
CA LEU A 78 3.44 -7.42 -24.86
C LEU A 78 3.09 -8.45 -23.77
N LYS A 79 1.79 -8.57 -23.50
CA LYS A 79 1.24 -9.71 -22.79
C LYS A 79 1.47 -10.92 -23.69
N GLY A 80 2.57 -11.61 -23.44
CA GLY A 80 3.01 -12.79 -24.17
C GLY A 80 1.89 -13.80 -24.30
N GLY A 81 1.30 -13.86 -25.49
CA GLY A 81 0.85 -15.13 -26.03
C GLY A 81 2.11 -15.97 -26.17
N ARG A 82 2.27 -16.92 -25.25
CA ARG A 82 3.17 -18.06 -25.43
C ARG A 82 2.31 -19.17 -26.01
N ASP A 83 2.10 -19.08 -27.30
CA ASP A 83 1.82 -20.19 -28.20
C ASP A 83 3.03 -21.12 -28.16
N GLU A 84 2.89 -22.24 -27.43
CA GLU A 84 3.92 -23.29 -27.24
C GLU A 84 4.31 -24.03 -28.55
N GLU A 85 3.95 -23.50 -29.72
CA GLU A 85 4.22 -24.13 -31.02
C GLU A 85 5.47 -23.57 -31.72
N LYS A 86 6.14 -22.56 -31.14
CA LYS A 86 7.34 -21.92 -31.73
C LYS A 86 8.68 -22.20 -31.04
N ASP A 87 8.73 -22.97 -29.96
CA ASP A 87 9.99 -23.41 -29.33
C ASP A 87 10.64 -24.63 -30.04
N VAL A 88 10.18 -25.02 -31.23
CA VAL A 88 10.80 -26.07 -32.09
C VAL A 88 11.64 -25.46 -33.22
N GLY A 89 12.06 -24.19 -33.08
CA GLY A 89 12.80 -23.43 -34.10
C GLY A 89 14.24 -23.07 -33.75
N GLY A 90 14.84 -23.69 -32.72
CA GLY A 90 16.26 -23.55 -32.41
C GLY A 90 17.05 -24.69 -33.04
N GLU A 91 17.95 -24.38 -33.97
CA GLU A 91 18.93 -25.32 -34.52
C GLU A 91 19.73 -25.98 -33.40
N THR A 92 19.39 -27.22 -33.03
CA THR A 92 20.31 -28.32 -32.64
C THR A 92 19.47 -29.55 -32.29
N GLU A 93 19.85 -30.69 -32.89
CA GLU A 93 19.31 -32.04 -32.72
C GLU A 93 17.98 -32.34 -33.43
N ALA A 94 18.10 -32.63 -34.73
CA ALA A 94 17.09 -33.38 -35.47
C ALA A 94 16.74 -34.66 -34.71
N TRP A 95 15.45 -34.85 -34.41
CA TRP A 95 14.92 -36.00 -33.69
C TRP A 95 15.23 -37.29 -34.46
N ASP A 96 16.31 -37.97 -34.09
CA ASP A 96 16.72 -39.23 -34.70
C ASP A 96 15.87 -40.37 -34.16
N VAL A 97 14.87 -40.76 -34.95
CA VAL A 97 13.94 -41.85 -34.64
C VAL A 97 14.66 -43.19 -34.45
N TYR A 98 15.85 -43.36 -35.04
CA TYR A 98 16.65 -44.58 -34.85
C TYR A 98 17.36 -44.60 -33.50
N ALA A 99 17.60 -43.45 -32.85
CA ALA A 99 18.26 -43.42 -31.54
C ALA A 99 17.45 -44.10 -30.42
N ASP A 100 16.12 -44.15 -30.57
CA ASP A 100 15.20 -44.79 -29.60
C ASP A 100 15.17 -46.33 -29.74
N PHE A 101 15.37 -46.84 -30.96
CA PHE A 101 15.49 -48.28 -31.22
C PHE A 101 16.88 -48.83 -30.86
N ASN A 102 17.91 -47.97 -30.90
CA ASN A 102 19.31 -48.36 -30.64
C ASN A 102 19.74 -48.13 -29.18
N ASN A 103 18.84 -47.61 -28.33
CA ASN A 103 19.12 -47.24 -26.93
C ASN A 103 20.21 -46.16 -26.75
N ALA A 104 20.48 -45.37 -27.79
CA ALA A 104 21.51 -44.33 -27.83
C ALA A 104 20.95 -42.90 -27.61
N GLY A 105 19.63 -42.74 -27.57
CA GLY A 105 18.97 -41.46 -27.33
C GLY A 105 18.91 -41.05 -25.83
N PRO A 106 18.67 -39.76 -25.53
CA PRO A 106 18.55 -39.27 -24.15
C PRO A 106 17.39 -39.94 -23.42
N ARG A 107 17.68 -40.68 -22.35
CA ARG A 107 16.65 -41.31 -21.52
C ARG A 107 15.93 -40.25 -20.70
N TYR A 108 14.77 -39.79 -21.16
CA TYR A 108 13.90 -38.90 -20.40
C TYR A 108 13.20 -39.64 -19.25
N SER A 109 13.95 -39.98 -18.19
CA SER A 109 13.36 -40.43 -16.93
C SER A 109 14.33 -40.31 -15.74
N SER A 110 14.52 -39.10 -15.23
CA SER A 110 14.99 -38.90 -13.84
C SER A 110 14.53 -37.59 -13.19
N ALA A 111 13.49 -36.94 -13.70
CA ALA A 111 12.98 -35.68 -13.14
C ALA A 111 11.87 -35.89 -12.08
N TYR A 112 12.06 -36.86 -11.17
CA TYR A 112 11.44 -36.89 -9.83
C TYR A 112 12.32 -37.72 -8.90
N GLY A 113 13.52 -37.19 -8.64
CA GLY A 113 14.40 -37.68 -7.59
C GLY A 113 13.94 -37.17 -6.22
N LEU A 114 13.07 -37.94 -5.56
CA LEU A 114 12.96 -37.95 -4.09
C LEU A 114 12.45 -39.32 -3.66
N GLY A 115 13.38 -40.20 -3.27
CA GLY A 115 13.09 -41.39 -2.48
C GLY A 115 13.27 -42.76 -3.15
N GLN A 116 14.40 -43.02 -3.83
CA GLN A 116 14.86 -44.39 -4.07
C GLN A 116 15.71 -44.87 -2.88
N THR A 117 15.04 -45.31 -1.81
CA THR A 117 15.51 -46.41 -0.97
C THR A 117 14.29 -47.22 -0.55
N GLN A 118 13.82 -48.09 -1.45
CA GLN A 118 13.32 -49.42 -1.10
C GLN A 118 13.03 -50.23 -2.36
N SER A 119 13.81 -51.31 -2.47
CA SER A 119 13.62 -52.50 -3.28
C SER A 119 12.18 -53.03 -3.22
N GLY A 120 11.39 -52.79 -4.27
CA GLY A 120 9.98 -53.20 -4.28
C GLY A 120 9.33 -53.39 -5.65
N TYR A 121 10.10 -53.49 -6.74
CA TYR A 121 9.56 -54.02 -7.99
C TYR A 121 9.84 -55.52 -8.04
N THR A 122 8.82 -56.31 -7.70
CA THR A 122 8.72 -57.72 -8.09
C THR A 122 8.82 -57.81 -9.60
N GLN A 123 9.96 -58.30 -10.11
CA GLN A 123 10.08 -58.77 -11.48
C GLN A 123 9.09 -59.92 -11.67
N LEU A 124 8.17 -59.76 -12.62
CA LEU A 124 7.38 -60.88 -13.12
C LEU A 124 8.34 -61.90 -13.76
N PRO A 125 8.13 -63.21 -13.55
CA PRO A 125 9.02 -64.25 -14.04
C PRO A 125 9.12 -64.19 -15.58
N PRO A 126 10.31 -64.42 -16.16
CA PRO A 126 10.49 -64.43 -17.60
C PRO A 126 9.65 -65.55 -18.20
N THR A 127 8.75 -65.20 -19.11
CA THR A 127 8.06 -66.15 -19.96
C THR A 127 9.09 -66.95 -20.76
N PRO A 128 8.95 -68.29 -20.84
CA PRO A 128 9.92 -69.14 -21.50
C PRO A 128 10.01 -68.79 -22.98
N SER A 129 11.24 -68.63 -23.44
CA SER A 129 11.65 -68.44 -24.82
C SER A 129 11.02 -69.51 -25.72
N LEU A 130 10.12 -69.09 -26.62
CA LEU A 130 9.78 -69.88 -27.81
C LEU A 130 11.01 -69.95 -28.73
N PRO A 131 11.22 -71.09 -29.41
CA PRO A 131 12.43 -71.33 -30.17
C PRO A 131 12.48 -70.47 -31.43
N LYS A 132 13.68 -69.94 -31.64
CA LYS A 132 14.16 -69.32 -32.86
C LYS A 132 14.32 -70.41 -33.91
N ASP A 133 13.51 -70.38 -34.96
CA ASP A 133 13.80 -71.06 -36.22
C ASP A 133 13.99 -70.01 -37.31
N GLU A 134 15.17 -70.05 -37.93
CA GLU A 134 15.54 -69.29 -39.10
C GLU A 134 14.97 -69.97 -40.34
N SER A 135 14.32 -69.20 -41.22
CA SER A 135 14.70 -69.08 -42.64
C SER A 135 13.52 -68.61 -43.51
N LEU A 136 13.82 -67.51 -44.22
CA LEU A 136 13.45 -67.21 -45.60
C LEU A 136 12.02 -66.77 -45.95
N ASP A 137 12.03 -65.62 -46.64
CA ASP A 137 11.18 -65.22 -47.75
C ASP A 137 9.75 -64.70 -47.51
N GLN A 138 9.62 -63.42 -47.86
CA GLN A 138 8.57 -62.78 -48.65
C GLN A 138 7.09 -62.94 -48.26
N GLU A 139 6.47 -61.76 -48.18
CA GLU A 139 5.05 -61.48 -48.38
C GLU A 139 4.09 -61.82 -47.23
N GLY A 140 3.58 -60.75 -46.60
CA GLY A 140 2.18 -60.71 -46.21
C GLY A 140 1.82 -61.41 -44.89
N LYS A 141 2.50 -61.10 -43.78
CA LYS A 141 1.94 -61.39 -42.45
C LYS A 141 1.48 -60.09 -41.78
N VAL A 142 0.30 -59.64 -42.21
CA VAL A 142 -0.52 -58.69 -41.47
C VAL A 142 -0.80 -59.35 -40.13
N GLU A 143 -0.06 -58.96 -39.09
CA GLU A 143 -0.49 -59.22 -37.73
C GLU A 143 -1.88 -58.60 -37.60
N MET A 144 -2.90 -59.47 -37.61
CA MET A 144 -4.25 -59.09 -37.28
C MET A 144 -4.23 -58.70 -35.81
N ILE A 145 -3.82 -57.45 -35.55
CA ILE A 145 -4.24 -56.71 -34.38
C ILE A 145 -5.75 -56.73 -34.52
N THR A 146 -6.38 -57.70 -33.86
CA THR A 146 -7.79 -57.73 -33.58
C THR A 146 -8.04 -56.50 -32.73
N VAL A 147 -8.15 -55.36 -33.41
CA VAL A 147 -8.86 -54.20 -32.89
C VAL A 147 -10.18 -54.80 -32.45
N PRO A 148 -10.52 -54.77 -31.15
CA PRO A 148 -11.85 -55.18 -30.73
C PRO A 148 -12.79 -54.39 -31.62
N ALA A 149 -13.45 -55.08 -32.55
CA ALA A 149 -14.40 -54.45 -33.42
C ALA A 149 -15.48 -53.94 -32.48
N MET A 150 -15.42 -52.64 -32.18
CA MET A 150 -16.44 -51.96 -31.38
C MET A 150 -17.74 -52.24 -32.12
N GLY A 151 -18.55 -53.14 -31.57
CA GLY A 151 -19.76 -53.59 -32.23
C GLY A 151 -20.73 -52.42 -32.40
N PRO A 152 -21.77 -52.58 -33.24
CA PRO A 152 -22.80 -51.57 -33.47
C PRO A 152 -23.58 -51.15 -32.20
N GLU A 153 -23.33 -51.78 -31.05
CA GLU A 153 -23.87 -51.39 -29.75
C GLU A 153 -23.26 -50.10 -29.14
N TRP A 154 -22.18 -49.56 -29.71
CA TRP A 154 -21.57 -48.32 -29.20
C TRP A 154 -22.45 -47.11 -29.53
N ALA A 155 -23.17 -46.61 -28.53
CA ALA A 155 -23.99 -45.41 -28.69
C ALA A 155 -23.12 -44.22 -29.14
N LYS A 156 -23.64 -43.36 -30.03
CA LYS A 156 -22.93 -42.14 -30.49
C LYS A 156 -22.37 -41.30 -29.34
N ASP A 157 -23.03 -41.34 -28.19
CA ASP A 157 -22.60 -40.65 -26.97
C ASP A 157 -21.32 -41.25 -26.36
N GLU A 158 -21.13 -42.56 -26.42
CA GLU A 158 -19.92 -43.22 -25.93
C GLU A 158 -18.70 -42.88 -26.81
N MET A 159 -18.90 -42.83 -28.13
CA MET A 159 -17.85 -42.36 -29.06
C MET A 159 -17.50 -40.89 -28.80
N ARG A 160 -18.49 -40.01 -28.54
CA ARG A 160 -18.22 -38.61 -28.19
C ARG A 160 -17.44 -38.51 -26.89
N GLN A 161 -17.74 -39.32 -25.88
CA GLN A 161 -17.01 -39.34 -24.61
C GLN A 161 -15.55 -39.78 -24.73
N MET A 162 -15.21 -40.60 -25.73
CA MET A 162 -13.83 -40.99 -26.04
C MET A 162 -13.01 -39.85 -26.65
N THR A 163 -13.65 -38.91 -27.36
CA THR A 163 -12.97 -37.79 -28.01
C THR A 163 -12.35 -36.80 -27.01
N LYS A 164 -11.32 -36.06 -27.44
CA LYS A 164 -10.73 -34.97 -26.64
C LYS A 164 -11.77 -33.91 -26.26
N ALA A 165 -12.75 -33.65 -27.14
CA ALA A 165 -13.84 -32.71 -26.90
C ALA A 165 -14.78 -33.23 -25.79
N GLY A 166 -15.24 -34.47 -25.88
CA GLY A 166 -16.10 -35.07 -24.84
C GLY A 166 -15.40 -35.19 -23.48
N LYS A 167 -14.10 -35.50 -23.46
CA LYS A 167 -13.29 -35.47 -22.22
C LYS A 167 -13.22 -34.08 -21.58
N ARG A 168 -13.17 -33.01 -22.40
CA ARG A 168 -13.19 -31.61 -21.90
C ARG A 168 -14.58 -31.24 -21.37
N GLU A 169 -15.64 -31.59 -22.08
CA GLU A 169 -17.03 -31.36 -21.65
C GLU A 169 -17.31 -32.05 -20.30
N ARG A 170 -16.95 -33.33 -20.16
CA ARG A 170 -17.08 -34.09 -18.90
C ARG A 170 -16.28 -33.49 -17.73
N LYS A 171 -15.08 -32.94 -18.00
CA LYS A 171 -14.29 -32.21 -16.99
C LYS A 171 -14.96 -30.88 -16.60
N GLN A 172 -15.61 -30.19 -17.53
CA GLN A 172 -16.33 -28.96 -17.22
C GLN A 172 -17.62 -29.24 -16.43
N GLU A 173 -18.36 -30.28 -16.79
CA GLU A 173 -19.57 -30.70 -16.07
C GLU A 173 -19.25 -31.15 -14.64
N SER A 174 -18.25 -32.01 -14.47
CA SER A 174 -17.81 -32.41 -13.11
C SER A 174 -17.35 -31.23 -12.27
N ARG A 175 -16.70 -30.21 -12.86
CA ARG A 175 -16.40 -28.96 -12.16
C ARG A 175 -17.67 -28.18 -11.79
N LYS A 176 -18.64 -28.04 -12.70
CA LYS A 176 -19.91 -27.36 -12.43
C LYS A 176 -20.70 -28.06 -11.33
N GLU A 177 -20.77 -29.40 -11.36
CA GLU A 177 -21.40 -30.22 -10.32
C GLU A 177 -20.69 -30.12 -8.98
N PHE A 178 -19.35 -30.10 -8.98
CA PHE A 178 -18.56 -29.84 -7.79
C PHE A 178 -18.87 -28.46 -7.20
N TRP A 179 -18.90 -27.40 -8.01
CA TRP A 179 -19.27 -26.06 -7.55
C TRP A 179 -20.71 -25.97 -7.05
N LYS A 180 -21.65 -26.68 -7.69
CA LYS A 180 -23.06 -26.72 -7.27
C LYS A 180 -23.24 -27.44 -5.94
N SER A 181 -22.60 -28.60 -5.77
CA SER A 181 -22.62 -29.39 -4.52
C SER A 181 -21.86 -28.68 -3.39
N TRP A 182 -20.75 -28.00 -3.69
CA TRP A 182 -20.02 -27.18 -2.73
C TRP A 182 -20.82 -25.95 -2.27
N SER A 183 -21.47 -25.25 -3.20
CA SER A 183 -22.32 -24.08 -2.88
C SER A 183 -23.52 -24.47 -2.00
N ARG A 184 -24.09 -25.67 -2.23
CA ARG A 184 -25.13 -26.29 -1.37
C ARG A 184 -24.61 -26.80 -0.03
N GLY A 185 -23.30 -26.95 0.14
CA GLY A 185 -22.67 -27.45 1.35
C GLY A 185 -22.68 -28.97 1.52
N GLU A 186 -23.02 -29.72 0.46
CA GLU A 186 -23.06 -31.19 0.45
C GLU A 186 -21.64 -31.80 0.38
N ARG A 187 -20.69 -31.07 -0.22
CA ARG A 187 -19.29 -31.50 -0.38
C ARG A 187 -18.33 -30.38 0.04
N GLY A 188 -17.32 -30.69 0.84
CA GLY A 188 -16.29 -29.73 1.22
C GLY A 188 -15.20 -29.59 0.15
N LEU A 189 -14.50 -28.44 0.15
CA LEU A 189 -13.48 -28.12 -0.87
C LEU A 189 -12.25 -29.05 -0.76
N CYS A 190 -11.95 -29.53 0.45
CA CYS A 190 -10.83 -30.42 0.78
C CYS A 190 -11.29 -31.49 1.80
N GLY A 191 -12.21 -32.35 1.39
CA GLY A 191 -12.76 -33.42 2.23
C GLY A 191 -13.95 -32.98 3.10
N ARG A 192 -14.29 -33.79 4.11
CA ARG A 192 -15.53 -33.63 4.92
C ARG A 192 -15.49 -32.41 5.86
N TYR A 193 -14.31 -31.89 6.17
CA TYR A 193 -14.12 -30.84 7.19
C TYR A 193 -14.16 -29.41 6.62
N PHE A 194 -13.88 -29.21 5.34
CA PHE A 194 -13.88 -27.88 4.69
C PHE A 194 -15.25 -27.53 4.06
N THR A 195 -16.29 -27.53 4.90
CA THR A 195 -17.64 -27.08 4.48
C THR A 195 -17.67 -25.56 4.27
N ARG A 196 -18.66 -25.07 3.52
CA ARG A 196 -18.84 -23.63 3.24
C ARG A 196 -18.84 -22.78 4.52
N LYS A 197 -19.47 -23.25 5.60
CA LYS A 197 -19.52 -22.54 6.89
C LYS A 197 -18.13 -22.44 7.53
N VAL A 198 -17.39 -23.55 7.57
CA VAL A 198 -16.02 -23.59 8.12
C VAL A 198 -15.08 -22.69 7.32
N LEU A 199 -15.19 -22.68 5.98
CA LEU A 199 -14.37 -21.81 5.15
C LEU A 199 -14.63 -20.32 5.43
N VAL A 200 -15.88 -19.91 5.65
CA VAL A 200 -16.20 -18.51 6.00
C VAL A 200 -15.61 -18.14 7.36
N PHE A 201 -15.77 -18.98 8.38
CA PHE A 201 -15.15 -18.74 9.69
C PHE A 201 -13.62 -18.75 9.63
N PHE A 202 -13.02 -19.61 8.80
CA PHE A 202 -11.59 -19.66 8.58
C PHE A 202 -11.08 -18.40 7.87
N LEU A 203 -11.73 -17.97 6.79
CA LEU A 203 -11.38 -16.74 6.08
C LEU A 203 -11.53 -15.51 6.99
N PHE A 204 -12.61 -15.46 7.78
CA PHE A 204 -12.82 -14.42 8.78
C PHE A 204 -11.72 -14.42 9.85
N GLY A 205 -11.36 -15.60 10.38
CA GLY A 205 -10.26 -15.77 11.32
C GLY A 205 -8.91 -15.35 10.73
N LEU A 206 -8.64 -15.72 9.48
CA LEU A 206 -7.43 -15.31 8.75
C LEU A 206 -7.38 -13.79 8.56
N CYS A 207 -8.48 -13.16 8.17
CA CYS A 207 -8.58 -11.70 8.08
C CYS A 207 -8.34 -11.03 9.44
N ALA A 208 -8.88 -11.59 10.54
CA ALA A 208 -8.64 -11.08 11.89
C ALA A 208 -7.17 -11.21 12.29
N VAL A 209 -6.52 -12.34 12.00
CA VAL A 209 -5.09 -12.56 12.26
C VAL A 209 -4.24 -11.58 11.44
N ILE A 210 -4.54 -11.39 10.15
CA ILE A 210 -3.86 -10.38 9.32
C ILE A 210 -4.08 -8.98 9.89
N GLY A 211 -5.29 -8.64 10.33
CA GLY A 211 -5.59 -7.36 10.96
C GLY A 211 -4.77 -7.11 12.22
N ILE A 212 -4.61 -8.14 13.07
CA ILE A 212 -3.77 -8.07 14.27
C ILE A 212 -2.29 -7.89 13.89
N ILE A 213 -1.78 -8.67 12.93
CA ILE A 213 -0.40 -8.53 12.45
C ILE A 213 -0.18 -7.11 11.92
N LEU A 214 -1.07 -6.60 11.07
CA LEU A 214 -0.98 -5.23 10.53
C LEU A 214 -1.01 -4.17 11.64
N ALA A 215 -1.83 -4.34 12.68
CA ALA A 215 -1.89 -3.43 13.81
C ALA A 215 -0.56 -3.34 14.59
N PHE A 216 0.25 -4.40 14.57
CA PHE A 216 1.59 -4.42 15.17
C PHE A 216 2.71 -4.06 14.18
N THR A 217 2.56 -4.38 12.90
CA THR A 217 3.61 -4.13 11.89
C THR A 217 3.59 -2.72 11.33
N ILE A 218 2.47 -2.00 11.42
CA ILE A 218 2.41 -0.60 10.99
C ILE A 218 3.15 0.26 12.02
N PRO A 219 4.25 0.93 11.65
CA PRO A 219 4.95 1.81 12.57
C PRO A 219 4.05 2.99 12.95
N ARG A 220 4.11 3.39 14.20
CA ARG A 220 3.45 4.58 14.73
C ARG A 220 4.41 5.76 14.68
N VAL A 221 3.86 6.94 14.51
CA VAL A 221 4.63 8.18 14.53
C VAL A 221 5.17 8.39 15.95
N PRO A 222 6.50 8.46 16.15
CA PRO A 222 7.06 8.73 17.46
C PRO A 222 6.80 10.19 17.87
N ALA A 223 6.70 10.42 19.18
CA ALA A 223 6.64 11.77 19.73
C ALA A 223 8.07 12.30 19.91
N PHE A 224 8.25 13.62 19.81
CA PHE A 224 9.54 14.27 20.02
C PHE A 224 9.43 15.28 21.15
N ALA A 225 10.41 15.27 22.04
CA ALA A 225 10.58 16.24 23.10
C ALA A 225 12.01 16.78 23.08
N PHE A 226 12.21 17.96 23.64
CA PHE A 226 13.55 18.51 23.83
C PHE A 226 14.20 17.96 25.10
N ASN A 227 15.52 17.81 25.08
CA ASN A 227 16.26 17.54 26.30
C ASN A 227 16.25 18.79 27.19
N ALA A 228 15.65 18.69 28.37
CA ALA A 228 15.30 19.82 29.24
C ALA A 228 16.48 20.73 29.66
N GLY A 229 17.74 20.29 29.53
CA GLY A 229 18.91 21.08 29.92
C GLY A 229 19.60 21.83 28.78
N THR A 230 19.52 21.36 27.53
CA THR A 230 20.27 21.93 26.39
C THR A 230 19.52 21.64 25.08
N PRO A 231 18.46 22.39 24.76
CA PRO A 231 17.66 22.15 23.55
C PRO A 231 18.45 22.44 22.26
N LEU A 232 19.34 23.43 22.30
CA LEU A 232 20.27 23.78 21.24
C LEU A 232 21.71 23.54 21.71
N VAL A 233 22.52 22.93 20.86
CA VAL A 233 23.94 22.64 21.10
C VAL A 233 24.75 23.24 19.96
N ALA A 234 25.95 23.73 20.27
CA ALA A 234 26.89 24.21 19.27
C ALA A 234 27.17 23.14 18.21
N ALA A 235 27.26 23.56 16.94
CA ALA A 235 27.69 22.66 15.88
C ALA A 235 29.14 22.20 16.13
N THR A 236 29.41 20.93 15.80
CA THR A 236 30.73 20.30 15.95
C THR A 236 31.08 19.56 14.65
N GLY A 237 32.36 19.29 14.43
CA GLY A 237 32.86 18.58 13.24
C GLY A 237 32.59 19.35 11.93
N ASP A 238 32.37 18.60 10.85
CA ASP A 238 32.20 19.16 9.50
C ASP A 238 31.03 20.15 9.40
N TRP A 239 29.96 19.91 10.17
CA TRP A 239 28.78 20.81 10.20
C TRP A 239 29.11 22.20 10.73
N SER A 240 30.09 22.33 11.63
CA SER A 240 30.54 23.64 12.13
C SER A 240 31.15 24.50 11.02
N THR A 241 31.70 23.89 9.96
CA THR A 241 32.33 24.60 8.85
C THR A 241 31.41 24.79 7.64
N ALA A 242 30.28 24.09 7.61
CA ALA A 242 29.35 24.13 6.48
C ALA A 242 28.60 25.46 6.35
N VAL A 243 28.41 26.17 7.47
CA VAL A 243 27.70 27.46 7.53
C VAL A 243 28.57 28.47 8.25
N PRO A 244 28.87 29.64 7.66
CA PRO A 244 29.65 30.67 8.35
C PRO A 244 28.81 31.33 9.45
N THR A 245 29.44 31.56 10.60
CA THR A 245 28.85 32.34 11.70
C THR A 245 28.97 33.83 11.39
N ILE A 246 27.87 34.46 10.97
CA ILE A 246 27.83 35.88 10.58
C ILE A 246 26.72 36.56 11.36
N PHE A 247 27.00 37.73 11.91
CA PHE A 247 26.00 38.66 12.43
C PHE A 247 26.35 40.05 11.92
N SER A 248 25.39 40.70 11.26
CA SER A 248 25.53 42.06 10.75
C SER A 248 24.28 42.86 11.11
N ARG A 249 24.44 44.17 11.31
CA ARG A 249 23.33 45.14 11.51
C ARG A 249 22.89 45.82 10.23
N ALA A 250 23.78 45.97 9.25
CA ALA A 250 23.53 46.74 8.02
C ALA A 250 24.14 46.03 6.79
N PRO A 251 23.37 45.17 6.08
CA PRO A 251 21.99 44.76 6.40
C PRO A 251 21.93 43.86 7.64
N ALA A 252 20.77 43.88 8.32
CA ALA A 252 20.54 43.08 9.50
C ALA A 252 20.38 41.61 9.11
N ASN A 253 21.40 40.81 9.35
CA ASN A 253 21.38 39.39 9.05
C ASN A 253 22.08 38.58 10.13
N PHE A 254 21.73 37.30 10.19
CA PHE A 254 22.52 36.32 10.90
C PHE A 254 22.55 35.00 10.15
N SER A 255 23.66 34.29 10.26
CA SER A 255 23.80 32.90 9.86
C SER A 255 24.65 32.15 10.86
N PHE A 256 24.26 30.93 11.26
CA PHE A 256 25.12 30.04 12.06
C PHE A 256 24.61 28.60 12.05
N PRO A 257 25.51 27.61 12.18
CA PRO A 257 25.15 26.21 12.34
C PRO A 257 24.90 25.87 13.81
N ALA A 258 23.93 24.99 14.08
CA ALA A 258 23.71 24.41 15.40
C ALA A 258 23.08 23.02 15.30
N PHE A 259 23.00 22.30 16.42
CA PHE A 259 22.26 21.05 16.55
C PHE A 259 21.07 21.23 17.49
N ALA A 260 19.89 20.78 17.07
CA ALA A 260 18.78 20.57 17.99
C ALA A 260 18.91 19.20 18.66
N SER A 261 18.97 19.21 19.99
CA SER A 261 19.03 18.00 20.80
C SER A 261 17.63 17.53 21.14
N LEU A 262 17.13 16.57 20.35
CA LEU A 262 15.81 15.98 20.48
C LEU A 262 15.91 14.61 21.15
N GLN A 263 14.87 14.26 21.89
CA GLN A 263 14.64 12.90 22.37
C GLN A 263 13.37 12.39 21.70
N ALA A 264 13.50 11.29 20.96
CA ALA A 264 12.36 10.64 20.34
C ALA A 264 11.79 9.59 21.30
N ASP A 265 10.48 9.57 21.47
CA ASP A 265 9.76 8.52 22.18
C ASP A 265 9.27 7.47 21.17
N THR A 266 9.90 6.30 21.22
CA THR A 266 9.53 5.15 20.38
C THR A 266 8.84 4.03 21.17
N ASN A 267 8.35 4.30 22.39
CA ASN A 267 7.74 3.29 23.26
C ASN A 267 6.50 2.64 22.64
N ALA A 268 5.71 3.42 21.89
CA ALA A 268 4.54 2.90 21.19
C ALA A 268 4.87 1.99 19.98
N ASN A 269 6.13 1.92 19.56
CA ASN A 269 6.58 1.17 18.40
C ASN A 269 7.14 -0.20 18.80
N TYR A 270 6.70 -1.25 18.13
CA TYR A 270 7.22 -2.61 18.32
C TYR A 270 8.37 -2.95 17.37
N ILE A 271 8.48 -2.22 16.26
CA ILE A 271 9.49 -2.43 15.20
C ILE A 271 10.31 -1.13 15.07
N PRO A 272 11.62 -1.22 14.76
CA PRO A 272 12.45 -0.04 14.53
C PRO A 272 11.85 0.86 13.44
N VAL A 273 11.77 2.16 13.74
CA VAL A 273 11.19 3.15 12.82
C VAL A 273 12.29 3.62 11.87
N ARG A 274 12.06 3.47 10.56
CA ARG A 274 12.98 3.96 9.53
C ARG A 274 12.43 5.23 8.90
N PHE A 275 13.19 6.31 8.99
CA PHE A 275 12.88 7.58 8.34
C PHE A 275 13.55 7.61 6.96
N LYS A 276 12.84 8.13 5.95
CA LYS A 276 13.40 8.44 4.64
C LYS A 276 14.09 9.80 4.65
N HIS A 277 13.44 10.77 5.28
CA HIS A 277 13.96 12.11 5.55
C HIS A 277 13.17 12.70 6.72
N MET A 278 13.79 13.61 7.45
CA MET A 278 13.15 14.42 8.47
C MET A 278 13.63 15.86 8.35
N LYS A 279 12.68 16.74 8.07
CA LYS A 279 12.93 18.18 7.88
C LYS A 279 12.50 18.93 9.12
N ALA A 280 13.32 19.88 9.54
CA ALA A 280 13.01 20.83 10.58
C ALA A 280 12.84 22.22 9.99
N SER A 281 11.81 22.92 10.46
CA SER A 281 11.63 24.35 10.27
C SER A 281 11.55 25.02 11.64
N VAL A 282 12.44 25.99 11.88
CA VAL A 282 12.49 26.73 13.13
C VAL A 282 11.82 28.08 12.94
N TYR A 283 10.85 28.37 13.79
CA TYR A 283 10.15 29.64 13.84
C TYR A 283 10.46 30.35 15.15
N ASP A 284 10.71 31.64 15.08
CA ASP A 284 10.73 32.49 16.27
C ASP A 284 9.36 32.49 16.94
N LEU A 285 9.28 32.34 18.26
CA LEU A 285 7.99 32.18 18.95
C LEU A 285 7.20 33.50 18.99
N ASP A 286 7.90 34.62 19.15
CA ASP A 286 7.28 35.94 19.32
C ASP A 286 6.77 36.48 17.98
N THR A 287 7.55 36.34 16.90
CA THR A 287 7.20 36.89 15.58
C THR A 287 6.62 35.86 14.61
N ASN A 288 6.71 34.57 14.92
CA ASN A 288 6.38 33.46 14.01
C ASN A 288 7.13 33.49 12.66
N ARG A 289 8.29 34.15 12.60
CA ARG A 289 9.15 34.18 11.40
C ARG A 289 10.03 32.95 11.34
N LEU A 290 10.24 32.41 10.14
CA LEU A 290 11.18 31.32 9.89
C LEU A 290 12.61 31.85 10.07
N VAL A 291 13.38 31.23 10.95
CA VAL A 291 14.75 31.63 11.31
C VAL A 291 15.78 30.54 11.05
N GLY A 292 15.34 29.32 10.78
CA GLY A 292 16.24 28.22 10.46
C GLY A 292 15.54 27.03 9.82
N ILE A 293 16.33 26.23 9.14
CA ILE A 293 15.92 24.98 8.50
C ILE A 293 16.93 23.88 8.79
N GLY A 294 16.47 22.64 8.82
CA GLY A 294 17.32 21.47 8.95
C GLY A 294 16.78 20.31 8.13
N ASP A 295 17.65 19.43 7.68
CA ASP A 295 17.25 18.18 7.04
C ASP A 295 18.23 17.09 7.49
N ILE A 296 17.68 15.96 7.90
CA ILE A 296 18.43 14.73 8.11
C ILE A 296 17.88 13.69 7.15
N GLY A 297 18.80 13.01 6.45
CA GLY A 297 18.46 12.01 5.46
C GLY A 297 17.86 10.74 6.06
N ALA A 298 18.11 9.60 5.44
CA ALA A 298 17.58 8.33 5.94
C ALA A 298 18.32 7.91 7.23
N PHE A 299 17.56 7.66 8.30
CA PHE A 299 18.08 7.13 9.56
C PHE A 299 17.06 6.21 10.22
N THR A 300 17.50 5.42 11.19
CA THR A 300 16.66 4.43 11.87
C THR A 300 16.71 4.61 13.38
N LEU A 301 15.55 4.62 14.02
CA LEU A 301 15.43 4.64 15.47
C LEU A 301 15.11 3.23 16.00
N PRO A 302 15.74 2.80 17.10
CA PRO A 302 15.38 1.57 17.78
C PRO A 302 13.92 1.64 18.28
N ALA A 303 13.31 0.47 18.47
CA ALA A 303 11.96 0.35 19.02
C ALA A 303 12.00 0.32 20.54
N LYS A 304 10.95 0.83 21.20
CA LYS A 304 10.80 0.80 22.67
C LYS A 304 11.90 1.49 23.47
N GLU A 305 12.53 2.48 22.86
CA GLU A 305 13.62 3.24 23.49
C GLU A 305 13.38 4.75 23.39
N PHE A 306 14.20 5.51 24.11
CA PHE A 306 14.20 6.97 24.10
C PHE A 306 15.51 7.51 23.51
N PRO A 307 15.82 7.23 22.22
CA PRO A 307 17.08 7.64 21.61
C PRO A 307 17.19 9.16 21.56
N LYS A 308 18.39 9.65 21.87
CA LYS A 308 18.76 11.06 21.71
C LYS A 308 19.26 11.27 20.28
N LEU A 309 18.68 12.23 19.59
CA LEU A 309 19.00 12.58 18.21
C LEU A 309 19.49 14.03 18.15
N GLN A 310 20.56 14.25 17.41
CA GLN A 310 21.07 15.59 17.11
C GLN A 310 20.68 15.93 15.67
N LEU A 311 19.77 16.89 15.53
CA LEU A 311 19.28 17.34 14.22
C LEU A 311 20.11 18.55 13.78
N PRO A 312 20.87 18.48 12.67
CA PRO A 312 21.57 19.65 12.13
C PRO A 312 20.57 20.73 11.72
N LEU A 313 20.75 21.91 12.28
CA LEU A 313 19.99 23.11 11.96
C LEU A 313 20.92 24.17 11.38
N ASN A 314 20.46 24.79 10.30
CA ASN A 314 21.04 25.97 9.69
C ASN A 314 20.15 27.16 10.03
N PHE A 315 20.64 28.07 10.86
CA PHE A 315 19.96 29.30 11.18
C PHE A 315 20.39 30.36 10.19
N THR A 316 19.42 30.96 9.49
CA THR A 316 19.65 32.05 8.55
C THR A 316 18.46 32.99 8.57
N TYR A 317 18.73 34.27 8.75
CA TYR A 317 17.71 35.31 8.70
C TYR A 317 18.30 36.58 8.09
N ILE A 318 17.53 37.24 7.25
CA ILE A 318 17.93 38.50 6.59
C ILE A 318 16.75 39.48 6.59
N ILE A 319 17.04 40.70 6.98
CA ILE A 319 16.11 41.83 6.98
C ILE A 319 16.89 43.12 6.69
N SER A 320 16.18 44.18 6.27
CA SER A 320 16.83 45.45 5.91
C SER A 320 17.27 46.27 7.13
N ASN A 321 16.56 46.13 8.26
CA ASN A 321 16.70 47.00 9.43
C ASN A 321 17.05 46.19 10.67
N ASP A 322 17.95 46.70 11.50
CA ASP A 322 18.29 46.15 12.82
C ASP A 322 17.20 46.36 13.88
N SER A 323 16.16 47.14 13.57
CA SER A 323 14.99 47.33 14.43
C SER A 323 14.00 46.17 14.42
N ASP A 324 14.21 45.14 13.58
CA ASP A 324 13.35 43.97 13.56
C ASP A 324 13.43 43.18 14.88
N THR A 325 12.28 42.79 15.41
CA THR A 325 12.20 42.10 16.70
C THR A 325 12.78 40.70 16.63
N THR A 326 12.63 39.99 15.50
CA THR A 326 13.24 38.66 15.29
C THR A 326 14.75 38.77 15.36
N TRP A 327 15.33 39.70 14.59
CA TRP A 327 16.78 39.89 14.59
C TRP A 327 17.29 40.29 15.98
N ASN A 328 16.61 41.21 16.66
CA ASN A 328 16.98 41.63 18.02
C ASN A 328 16.89 40.51 19.05
N ASN A 329 15.85 39.68 19.01
CA ASN A 329 15.68 38.55 19.92
C ASN A 329 16.86 37.58 19.82
N TRP A 330 17.23 37.20 18.60
CA TRP A 330 18.33 36.28 18.34
C TRP A 330 19.70 36.92 18.60
N TYR A 331 19.91 38.16 18.17
CA TYR A 331 21.15 38.89 18.42
C TYR A 331 21.42 39.08 19.92
N ASN A 332 20.43 39.51 20.71
CA ASN A 332 20.57 39.67 22.16
C ASN A 332 20.79 38.33 22.87
N ALA A 333 20.13 37.26 22.43
CA ALA A 333 20.33 35.94 23.02
C ALA A 333 21.74 35.37 22.76
N CYS A 334 22.36 35.74 21.64
CA CYS A 334 23.69 35.27 21.24
C CYS A 334 24.85 36.20 21.64
N LYS A 335 24.56 37.37 22.23
CA LYS A 335 25.58 38.28 22.76
C LYS A 335 26.49 37.61 23.78
N ASN A 336 27.68 38.17 23.92
CA ASN A 336 28.64 37.72 24.92
C ASN A 336 28.06 37.82 26.33
N LYS A 337 28.22 36.76 27.15
CA LYS A 337 27.75 36.72 28.54
C LYS A 337 28.37 37.83 29.39
N GLY A 338 29.62 38.23 29.07
CA GLY A 338 30.35 39.27 29.78
C GLY A 338 29.80 40.68 29.61
N LEU A 339 28.84 40.91 28.70
CA LEU A 339 28.17 42.20 28.53
C LEU A 339 26.98 42.38 29.48
N TYR A 340 26.53 41.33 30.15
CA TYR A 340 25.41 41.36 31.09
C TYR A 340 25.92 41.40 32.52
N ALA A 341 25.36 42.29 33.35
CA ALA A 341 25.75 42.42 34.76
C ALA A 341 25.59 41.10 35.56
N ASP A 342 24.57 40.30 35.22
CA ASP A 342 24.28 39.01 35.85
C ASP A 342 25.02 37.83 35.21
N GLY A 343 25.79 38.06 34.14
CA GLY A 343 26.47 37.00 33.37
C GLY A 343 25.52 36.03 32.64
N LYS A 344 24.22 36.32 32.60
CA LYS A 344 23.18 35.49 31.96
C LYS A 344 22.67 36.15 30.68
N ARG A 345 22.54 35.35 29.62
CA ARG A 345 21.97 35.78 28.34
C ARG A 345 20.45 35.70 28.38
N THR A 346 19.79 36.51 27.56
CA THR A 346 18.35 36.36 27.34
C THR A 346 18.08 35.05 26.60
N PRO A 347 17.13 34.22 27.04
CA PRO A 347 16.86 32.96 26.36
C PRO A 347 16.16 33.18 25.02
N VAL A 348 16.44 32.28 24.07
CA VAL A 348 15.76 32.21 22.79
C VAL A 348 14.43 31.47 22.96
N LYS A 349 13.38 32.00 22.35
CA LYS A 349 12.07 31.36 22.26
C LYS A 349 11.82 30.94 20.83
N PHE A 350 11.59 29.66 20.60
CA PHE A 350 11.34 29.16 19.26
C PHE A 350 10.38 27.98 19.24
N ARG A 351 9.74 27.79 18.09
CA ARG A 351 8.92 26.65 17.74
C ARG A 351 9.63 25.86 16.64
N LEU A 352 9.88 24.59 16.90
CA LEU A 352 10.38 23.65 15.92
C LEU A 352 9.21 22.87 15.33
N VAL A 353 9.09 22.90 14.00
CA VAL A 353 8.16 22.07 13.24
C VAL A 353 8.98 20.99 12.53
N LEU A 354 8.66 19.73 12.80
CA LEU A 354 9.31 18.56 12.24
C LEU A 354 8.38 17.88 11.25
N ASP A 355 8.78 17.85 9.98
CA ASP A 355 8.11 17.10 8.92
C ASP A 355 8.85 15.80 8.66
N MET A 356 8.18 14.68 8.89
CA MET A 356 8.77 13.35 8.87
C MET A 356 8.17 12.50 7.77
N SER A 357 9.02 11.82 7.01
CA SER A 357 8.63 10.76 6.09
C SER A 357 9.11 9.43 6.62
N ILE A 358 8.18 8.58 7.06
CA ILE A 358 8.45 7.29 7.67
C ILE A 358 8.19 6.18 6.65
N LEU A 359 9.10 5.20 6.56
CA LEU A 359 8.92 4.04 5.71
C LEU A 359 7.80 3.15 6.25
N GLY A 360 6.81 2.86 5.41
CA GLY A 360 5.63 2.06 5.77
C GLY A 360 4.37 2.88 6.01
N LEU A 361 4.47 4.21 6.13
CA LEU A 361 3.32 5.11 6.12
C LEU A 361 3.21 5.80 4.76
N PRO A 362 2.00 5.91 4.18
CA PRO A 362 1.81 6.53 2.87
C PRO A 362 1.92 8.06 2.90
N SER A 363 1.75 8.69 4.07
CA SER A 363 1.75 10.15 4.24
C SER A 363 2.97 10.62 5.03
N SER A 364 3.39 11.85 4.78
CA SER A 364 4.23 12.60 5.72
C SER A 364 3.43 12.99 6.95
N HIS A 365 4.09 13.04 8.10
CA HIS A 365 3.51 13.47 9.37
C HIS A 365 4.31 14.64 9.91
N SER A 366 3.61 15.64 10.45
CA SER A 366 4.21 16.79 11.08
C SER A 366 3.99 16.76 12.59
N THR A 367 5.00 17.16 13.35
CA THR A 367 4.88 17.42 14.78
C THR A 367 5.55 18.75 15.11
N SER A 368 5.11 19.41 16.18
CA SER A 368 5.69 20.68 16.59
C SER A 368 6.00 20.69 18.07
N ALA A 369 7.14 21.23 18.44
CA ALA A 369 7.55 21.43 19.83
C ALA A 369 7.96 22.89 20.02
N GLN A 370 7.62 23.46 21.18
CA GLN A 370 7.91 24.85 21.51
C GLN A 370 8.82 24.91 22.73
N ILE A 371 9.76 25.85 22.71
CA ILE A 371 10.67 26.14 23.83
C ILE A 371 10.64 27.64 24.08
N SER A 372 10.52 28.00 25.36
CA SER A 372 10.60 29.38 25.82
C SER A 372 11.94 29.73 26.49
N ASP A 373 12.78 28.72 26.78
CA ASP A 373 14.01 28.88 27.55
C ASP A 373 15.15 28.07 26.92
N ALA A 374 15.73 28.58 25.83
CA ALA A 374 16.87 27.97 25.17
C ALA A 374 18.08 28.91 25.17
N ASP A 375 19.24 28.40 25.57
CA ASP A 375 20.51 29.10 25.40
C ASP A 375 20.89 29.19 23.92
N CYS A 376 21.42 30.35 23.48
CA CYS A 376 22.01 30.45 22.16
C CYS A 376 23.26 29.55 22.05
N PRO A 377 23.35 28.70 21.01
CA PRO A 377 24.43 27.71 20.85
C PRO A 377 25.79 28.34 20.52
N ILE A 378 25.80 29.60 20.10
CA ILE A 378 27.02 30.37 19.80
C ILE A 378 27.13 31.56 20.76
N GLU A 379 28.32 32.12 20.86
CA GLU A 379 28.58 33.33 21.63
C GLU A 379 29.34 34.31 20.75
N LEU A 380 28.80 35.52 20.63
CA LEU A 380 29.44 36.59 19.89
C LEU A 380 30.65 37.14 20.66
N PRO A 381 31.69 37.64 19.95
CA PRO A 381 32.79 38.34 20.60
C PRO A 381 32.27 39.62 21.29
N MET A 382 32.94 40.09 22.34
CA MET A 382 32.53 41.31 23.07
C MET A 382 32.42 42.55 22.19
N ASN A 383 33.20 42.59 21.10
CA ASN A 383 33.22 43.68 20.13
C ASN A 383 32.25 43.48 18.95
N SER A 384 31.32 42.52 19.03
CA SER A 384 30.32 42.34 17.98
C SER A 384 29.40 43.55 17.95
N VAL A 385 29.58 44.42 16.96
CA VAL A 385 28.67 45.53 16.68
C VAL A 385 27.47 44.97 15.95
#